data_AF-A0AAJ6CW91-F1
#
_entry.id   AF-A0AAJ6CW91-F1
#
_cell.length_a   1.000
_cell.length_b   1.000
_cell.length_c   1.000
_cell.angle_alpha   90.00
_cell.angle_beta   90.00
_cell.angle_gamma   90.00
#
_symmetry.space_group_name_H-M   'P 1'
#
loop_
_entity.id
_entity.type
_entity.pdbx_description
1 polymer ?
#
loop_
_entity_poly.entity_id
_entity_poly.type
_entity_poly.pdbx_seq_one_letter_code
_entity_poly.pdbx_strand_id
1 'polypeptide(L)'
;MNEHPASISASPVIISRSPTSISRPPTSISGLPTSISELIDSWQSIGAFAADVGCGYEAARQMRRRGRIAPQHWPHVVAASRRLGIAGVSYEWLAGRAAAMQGEAA
;
A
#
# COMPACT_ATOMS: atom_id res chain seq x y z
N MET A 1 15.01 -5.27 -62.79
CA MET A 1 16.22 -5.11 -61.97
C MET A 1 16.44 -3.60 -61.85
N ASN A 2 16.14 -2.89 -60.76
CA ASN A 2 16.01 -3.27 -59.37
C ASN A 2 14.94 -2.47 -58.65
N GLU A 3 14.27 -3.19 -57.75
CA GLU A 3 13.59 -2.74 -56.55
C GLU A 3 14.39 -1.69 -55.77
N HIS A 4 13.72 -0.65 -55.28
CA HIS A 4 14.13 0.05 -54.05
C HIS A 4 12.87 0.37 -53.23
N PRO A 5 12.55 -0.44 -52.20
CA PRO A 5 11.57 -0.06 -51.19
C PRO A 5 12.23 0.68 -50.02
N ALA A 6 11.40 1.43 -49.31
CA ALA A 6 11.55 1.89 -47.92
C ALA A 6 12.60 2.98 -47.60
N SER A 7 12.08 4.17 -47.30
CA SER A 7 12.51 4.92 -46.13
C SER A 7 11.34 5.68 -45.54
N ILE A 8 10.46 4.93 -44.86
CA ILE A 8 9.68 5.51 -43.76
C ILE A 8 10.68 5.72 -42.63
N SER A 9 11.18 6.95 -42.54
CA SER A 9 11.95 7.43 -41.40
C SER A 9 11.01 7.47 -40.19
N ALA A 10 10.90 6.34 -39.50
CA ALA A 10 10.20 6.25 -38.24
C ALA A 10 11.12 6.85 -37.17
N SER A 11 10.97 8.15 -36.93
CA SER A 11 11.42 8.75 -35.68
C SER A 11 10.64 8.09 -34.54
N PRO A 12 11.28 7.39 -33.59
CA PRO A 12 10.55 6.99 -32.40
C PRO A 12 10.26 8.27 -31.60
N VAL A 13 8.98 8.66 -31.53
CA VAL A 13 8.51 9.53 -30.45
C VAL A 13 8.77 8.74 -29.18
N ILE A 14 9.91 9.00 -28.54
CA ILE A 14 10.17 8.58 -27.18
C ILE A 14 9.13 9.30 -26.34
N ILE A 15 8.02 8.61 -26.09
CA ILE A 15 7.07 8.99 -25.06
C ILE A 15 7.83 8.79 -23.75
N SER A 16 8.63 9.79 -23.41
CA SER A 16 9.35 9.88 -22.15
C SER A 16 8.31 10.13 -21.07
N ARG A 17 7.58 9.07 -20.73
CA ARG A 17 6.81 8.99 -19.50
C ARG A 17 7.85 8.77 -18.43
N SER A 18 8.49 9.86 -18.01
CA SER A 18 9.15 9.91 -16.72
C SER A 18 8.18 9.28 -15.72
N PRO A 19 8.51 8.16 -15.05
CA PRO A 19 7.82 7.88 -13.82
C PRO A 19 8.17 9.07 -12.95
N THR A 20 7.19 9.92 -12.67
CA THR A 20 7.32 10.92 -11.62
C THR A 20 7.77 10.13 -10.41
N SER A 21 9.06 10.22 -10.10
CA SER A 21 9.67 9.60 -8.96
C SER A 21 8.98 10.23 -7.77
N ILE A 22 7.96 9.54 -7.25
CA ILE A 22 7.38 9.88 -5.97
C ILE A 22 8.48 9.51 -4.98
N SER A 23 9.39 10.47 -4.75
CA SER A 23 10.23 10.53 -3.56
C SER A 23 9.29 10.64 -2.36
N ARG A 24 8.69 9.53 -1.98
CA ARG A 24 8.36 9.31 -0.58
C ARG A 24 9.58 8.60 -0.01
N PRO A 25 10.27 9.18 0.99
CA PRO A 25 11.34 8.46 1.65
C PRO A 25 10.79 7.11 2.14
N PRO A 26 11.46 5.97 1.90
CA PRO A 26 11.14 4.74 2.58
C PRO A 26 11.64 4.86 4.04
N THR A 27 10.99 5.69 4.84
CA THR A 27 10.94 5.51 6.29
C THR A 27 10.00 4.32 6.49
N SER A 28 10.36 3.14 6.99
CA SER A 28 11.52 2.75 7.79
C SER A 28 11.92 1.31 7.47
N ILE A 29 13.22 1.09 7.29
CA ILE A 29 13.88 -0.23 7.14
C ILE A 29 13.88 -1.04 8.46
N SER A 30 13.09 -0.66 9.47
CA SER A 30 13.08 -1.30 10.78
C SER A 30 11.81 -2.12 11.03
N GLY A 31 11.61 -3.15 10.19
CA GLY A 31 10.94 -4.44 10.46
C GLY A 31 9.49 -4.52 10.95
N LEU A 32 8.96 -3.52 11.66
CA LEU A 32 7.68 -3.58 12.36
C LEU A 32 6.94 -2.26 12.17
N PRO A 33 5.68 -2.28 11.72
CA PRO A 33 4.88 -1.08 11.70
C PRO A 33 4.67 -0.60 13.13
N THR A 34 5.10 0.63 13.44
CA THR A 34 4.81 1.24 14.75
C THR A 34 3.34 1.64 14.83
N SER A 35 2.70 1.98 13.69
CA SER A 35 1.31 2.45 13.59
C SER A 35 0.44 1.80 12.53
N ILE A 36 -0.90 1.81 12.69
CA ILE A 36 -1.83 1.35 11.62
C ILE A 36 -1.65 2.18 10.34
N SER A 37 -1.39 3.48 10.48
CA SER A 37 -1.07 4.33 9.33
C SER A 37 0.21 3.90 8.63
N GLU A 38 1.27 3.59 9.39
CA GLU A 38 2.57 3.08 8.87
C GLU A 38 2.41 1.70 8.23
N LEU A 39 1.59 0.83 8.85
CA LEU A 39 1.20 -0.44 8.27
C LEU A 39 0.58 -0.20 6.90
N ILE A 40 -0.47 0.63 6.80
CA ILE A 40 -1.14 0.92 5.53
C ILE A 40 -0.20 1.63 4.53
N ASP A 41 0.75 2.43 4.99
CA ASP A 41 1.78 3.08 4.14
C ASP A 41 2.78 2.07 3.55
N SER A 42 2.89 0.87 4.12
CA SER A 42 3.67 -0.24 3.53
C SER A 42 3.10 -0.69 2.18
N TRP A 43 1.84 -0.37 1.88
CA TRP A 43 1.28 -0.49 0.53
C TRP A 43 1.56 0.79 -0.26
N GLN A 44 1.99 0.65 -1.52
CA GLN A 44 2.28 1.78 -2.43
C GLN A 44 1.11 2.77 -2.58
N SER A 45 -0.14 2.33 -2.31
CA SER A 45 -1.32 3.18 -2.31
C SER A 45 -2.44 2.59 -1.45
N ILE A 46 -3.32 3.44 -0.92
CA ILE A 46 -4.53 3.03 -0.19
C ILE A 46 -5.42 2.13 -1.07
N GLY A 47 -5.46 2.37 -2.39
CA GLY A 47 -6.19 1.51 -3.32
C GLY A 47 -5.61 0.09 -3.41
N ALA A 48 -4.28 -0.05 -3.31
CA ALA A 48 -3.63 -1.36 -3.30
C ALA A 48 -3.93 -2.13 -1.99
N PHE A 49 -3.90 -1.43 -0.85
CA PHE A 49 -4.34 -2.01 0.43
C PHE A 49 -5.82 -2.45 0.37
N ALA A 50 -6.69 -1.58 -0.15
CA ALA A 50 -8.11 -1.86 -0.29
C ALA A 50 -8.37 -3.12 -1.14
N ALA A 51 -7.68 -3.24 -2.28
CA ALA A 51 -7.76 -4.41 -3.14
C ALA A 51 -7.22 -5.68 -2.48
N ASP A 52 -6.10 -5.60 -1.75
CA ASP A 52 -5.47 -6.78 -1.14
C ASP A 52 -6.22 -7.28 0.10
N VAL A 53 -6.79 -6.36 0.89
CA VAL A 53 -7.61 -6.66 2.07
C VAL A 53 -9.07 -6.96 1.70
N GLY A 54 -9.48 -6.64 0.48
CA GLY A 54 -10.87 -6.75 0.04
C GLY A 54 -11.80 -5.77 0.76
N CYS A 55 -11.27 -4.65 1.26
CA CYS A 55 -12.09 -3.59 1.84
C CYS A 55 -12.30 -2.47 0.82
N GLY A 56 -13.46 -1.80 0.83
CA GLY A 56 -13.69 -0.67 -0.08
C GLY A 56 -12.66 0.44 0.15
N TYR A 57 -12.32 1.20 -0.90
CA TYR A 57 -11.35 2.31 -0.82
C TYR A 57 -11.64 3.29 0.32
N GLU A 58 -12.92 3.65 0.49
CA GLU A 58 -13.36 4.54 1.58
C GLU A 58 -13.16 3.91 2.96
N ALA A 59 -13.37 2.58 3.08
CA ALA A 59 -13.12 1.86 4.32
C ALA A 59 -11.63 1.86 4.67
N ALA A 60 -10.76 1.59 3.69
CA ALA A 60 -9.32 1.68 3.85
C ALA A 60 -8.85 3.09 4.26
N ARG A 61 -9.37 4.13 3.59
CA ARG A 61 -9.06 5.53 3.89
C ARG A 61 -9.48 5.91 5.30
N GLN A 62 -10.67 5.49 5.73
CA GLN A 62 -11.18 5.74 7.07
C GLN A 62 -10.39 4.97 8.13
N MET A 63 -9.97 3.72 7.85
CA MET A 63 -9.12 2.94 8.75
C MET A 63 -7.75 3.59 8.96
N ARG A 64 -7.13 4.10 7.89
CA ARG A 64 -5.88 4.86 7.97
C ARG A 64 -6.07 6.15 8.76
N ARG A 65 -7.10 6.95 8.43
CA ARG A 65 -7.37 8.23 9.10
C ARG A 65 -7.65 8.06 10.59
N ARG A 66 -8.39 7.01 10.95
CA ARG A 66 -8.75 6.70 12.35
C ARG A 66 -7.65 5.92 13.08
N GLY A 67 -6.60 5.48 12.39
CA GLY A 67 -5.55 4.64 12.98
C GLY A 67 -6.06 3.30 13.50
N ARG A 68 -7.19 2.78 13.00
CA ARG A 68 -7.82 1.53 13.46
C ARG A 68 -8.39 0.72 12.31
N ILE A 69 -8.23 -0.60 12.39
CA ILE A 69 -8.78 -1.55 11.41
C ILE A 69 -9.94 -2.28 12.07
N ALA A 70 -11.10 -2.35 11.41
CA ALA A 70 -12.23 -3.09 11.97
C ALA A 70 -11.91 -4.59 12.07
N PRO A 71 -12.36 -5.28 13.13
CA PRO A 71 -12.02 -6.69 13.39
C PRO A 71 -12.39 -7.64 12.25
N GLN A 72 -13.44 -7.33 11.50
CA GLN A 72 -13.84 -8.05 10.29
C GLN A 72 -12.75 -8.09 9.19
N HIS A 73 -11.84 -7.11 9.16
CA HIS A 73 -10.76 -7.04 8.17
C HIS A 73 -9.41 -7.55 8.69
N TRP A 74 -9.28 -7.82 10.00
CA TRP A 74 -8.05 -8.37 10.59
C TRP A 74 -7.50 -9.62 9.88
N PRO A 75 -8.30 -10.66 9.54
CA PRO A 75 -7.78 -11.82 8.80
C PRO A 75 -7.13 -11.44 7.48
N HIS A 76 -7.81 -10.59 6.71
CA HIS A 76 -7.34 -10.14 5.41
C HIS A 76 -6.08 -9.27 5.54
N VAL A 77 -6.01 -8.41 6.56
CA VAL A 77 -4.83 -7.57 6.81
C VAL A 77 -3.62 -8.40 7.24
N VAL A 78 -3.80 -9.39 8.11
CA VAL A 78 -2.70 -10.29 8.51
C VAL A 78 -2.21 -11.10 7.31
N ALA A 79 -3.13 -11.61 6.47
CA ALA A 79 -2.77 -12.31 5.24
C ALA A 79 -2.01 -11.41 4.26
N ALA A 80 -2.51 -10.18 4.03
CA ALA A 80 -1.91 -9.18 3.16
C ALA A 80 -0.52 -8.74 3.67
N SER A 81 -0.38 -8.55 4.98
CA SER A 81 0.90 -8.21 5.63
C SER A 81 1.93 -9.31 5.47
N ARG A 82 1.51 -10.59 5.60
CA ARG A 82 2.38 -11.74 5.35
C ARG A 82 2.85 -11.80 3.90
N ARG A 83 1.98 -11.48 2.93
CA ARG A 83 2.33 -11.43 1.50
C ARG A 83 3.34 -10.34 1.18
N LEU A 84 3.28 -9.21 1.90
CA LEU A 84 4.25 -8.12 1.80
C LEU A 84 5.54 -8.35 2.61
N GLY A 85 5.60 -9.41 3.44
CA GLY A 85 6.75 -9.65 4.31
C GLY A 85 6.86 -8.69 5.50
N ILE A 86 5.76 -8.05 5.90
CA ILE A 86 5.72 -7.16 7.07
C ILE A 86 5.71 -8.02 8.33
N ALA A 87 6.77 -7.96 9.13
CA ALA A 87 6.87 -8.74 10.36
C ALA A 87 6.01 -8.11 11.49
N GLY A 88 5.62 -8.95 12.45
CA GLY A 88 4.95 -8.54 13.69
C GLY A 88 3.50 -8.04 13.59
N VAL A 89 2.88 -8.11 12.41
CA VAL A 89 1.43 -7.88 12.27
C VAL A 89 0.67 -9.16 12.59
N SER A 90 0.27 -9.29 13.86
CA SER A 90 -0.57 -10.38 14.36
C SER A 90 -1.93 -9.85 14.83
N TYR A 91 -2.87 -10.76 15.08
CA TYR A 91 -4.16 -10.41 15.68
C TYR A 91 -4.00 -9.72 17.03
N GLU A 92 -3.05 -10.15 17.86
CA GLU A 92 -2.76 -9.54 19.16
C GLU A 92 -2.24 -8.12 19.01
N TRP A 93 -1.35 -7.88 18.03
CA TRP A 93 -0.86 -6.54 17.73
C TRP A 93 -2.01 -5.61 17.25
N LEU A 94 -2.89 -6.12 16.39
CA LEU A 94 -4.09 -5.38 15.94
C LEU A 94 -5.06 -5.10 17.09
N ALA A 95 -5.31 -6.09 17.96
CA ALA A 95 -6.18 -5.97 19.12
C ALA A 95 -5.63 -4.98 20.14
N GLY A 96 -4.32 -5.02 20.43
CA GLY A 96 -3.67 -4.07 21.32
C GLY A 96 -3.81 -2.62 20.82
N ARG A 97 -3.73 -2.41 19.52
CA ARG A 97 -3.92 -1.07 18.90
C ARG A 97 -5.38 -0.62 18.89
N ALA A 98 -6.32 -1.54 18.73
CA ALA A 98 -7.74 -1.23 18.84
C ALA A 98 -8.13 -0.87 20.29
N ALA A 99 -7.58 -1.59 21.27
CA ALA A 99 -7.83 -1.37 22.70
C ALA A 99 -7.17 -0.10 23.25
N ALA A 100 -5.91 0.18 22.88
CA ALA A 100 -5.17 1.35 23.36
C ALA A 100 -5.87 2.69 23.06
N MET A 101 -6.68 2.75 21.99
CA MET A 101 -7.41 3.96 21.60
C MET A 101 -8.80 4.09 22.28
N GLN A 102 -9.29 3.05 22.95
CA GLN A 102 -10.52 3.12 23.75
C GLN A 102 -10.27 3.54 25.21
N GLY A 103 -9.01 3.56 25.65
CA GLY A 103 -8.62 3.93 27.01
C GLY A 103 -8.54 5.44 27.29
N GLU A 104 -8.63 6.31 26.28
CA GLU A 104 -8.67 7.77 26.45
C GLU A 104 -10.12 8.29 26.41
N ALA A 105 -10.95 7.72 27.28
CA ALA A 105 -12.29 8.20 27.59
C ALA A 105 -12.58 7.86 29.06
N ALA A 106 -11.85 8.51 29.96
CA ALA A 106 -12.12 8.51 31.40
C ALA A 106 -11.91 9.92 31.94
#